data_AF-A0A7R9PF90-F1
#
_entry.id   AF-A0A7R9PF90-F1
#
_cell.length_a   1.000
_cell.length_b   1.000
_cell.length_c   1.000
_cell.angle_alpha   90.00
_cell.angle_beta   90.00
_cell.angle_gamma   90.00
#
_symmetry.space_group_name_H-M   'P 1'
#
loop_
_entity.id
_entity.type
_entity.pdbx_description
1 polymer ?
#
loop_
_entity_poly.entity_id
_entity_poly.type
_entity_poly.pdbx_seq_one_letter_code
_entity_poly.pdbx_strand_id
1 'polypeptide(L)'
;MDASMVYGSSNEQVSQLRAFSGGQLTTQRGPGGTTLLPPDKNTFDCRLNGTQNCFLSGDWRANEHSGLAALHTLWLREHNRLAGELHRLNPHWGDETLFQEARRIVAAEIQHVTYSEFLPVVLGQMTMDRYGLQPQASGFFTGYDINLNAGMANGVAAAALWFVASLMPKTLTVFDRVSLMAANVPDRVSRRG
;
A
#
# COMPACT_ATOMS: atom_id res chain seq x y z
N MET A 1 12.80 -1.42 -2.82
CA MET A 1 11.36 -1.26 -2.54
C MET A 1 10.66 -0.95 -3.85
N ASP A 2 9.83 -1.85 -4.34
CA ASP A 2 9.29 -1.85 -5.71
C ASP A 2 7.78 -2.13 -5.73
N ALA A 3 7.13 -1.99 -4.57
CA ALA A 3 5.73 -2.30 -4.35
C ALA A 3 5.34 -3.75 -4.68
N SER A 4 6.27 -4.71 -4.52
CA SER A 4 5.99 -6.14 -4.72
C SER A 4 4.81 -6.68 -3.91
N MET A 5 4.43 -6.05 -2.79
CA MET A 5 3.21 -6.43 -2.04
C MET A 5 1.90 -6.16 -2.82
N VAL A 6 1.95 -5.24 -3.80
CA VAL A 6 0.84 -4.93 -4.71
C VAL A 6 0.94 -5.78 -5.97
N TYR A 7 2.13 -5.86 -6.56
CA TYR A 7 2.32 -6.40 -7.91
C TYR A 7 2.77 -7.87 -7.96
N GLY A 8 3.23 -8.43 -6.86
CA GLY A 8 3.86 -9.75 -6.80
C GLY A 8 5.37 -9.68 -7.05
N SER A 9 6.04 -10.80 -6.79
CA SER A 9 7.49 -10.96 -6.96
C SER A 9 7.85 -11.87 -8.13
N SER A 10 6.87 -12.35 -8.90
CA SER A 10 7.06 -13.13 -10.11
C SER A 10 6.17 -12.63 -11.26
N ASN A 11 6.59 -12.91 -12.49
CA ASN A 11 5.82 -12.50 -13.68
C ASN A 11 4.44 -13.17 -13.74
N GLU A 12 4.34 -14.40 -13.21
CA GLU A 12 3.09 -15.14 -13.12
C GLU A 12 2.11 -14.45 -12.18
N GLN A 13 2.57 -14.02 -11.00
CA GLN A 13 1.74 -13.26 -10.05
C GLN A 13 1.30 -11.92 -10.64
N VAL A 14 2.23 -11.17 -11.23
CA VAL A 14 1.91 -9.89 -11.90
C VAL A 14 0.83 -10.10 -12.97
N SER A 15 0.98 -11.14 -13.79
CA SER A 15 0.02 -11.44 -14.86
C SER A 15 -1.36 -11.82 -14.31
N GLN A 16 -1.43 -12.56 -13.21
CA GLN A 16 -2.71 -12.90 -12.57
C GLN A 16 -3.44 -11.69 -11.99
N LEU A 17 -2.69 -10.67 -11.57
CA LEU A 17 -3.25 -9.46 -10.96
C LEU A 17 -3.72 -8.44 -11.99
N ARG A 18 -3.20 -8.48 -13.22
CA ARG A 18 -3.49 -7.51 -14.28
C ARG A 18 -4.81 -7.75 -15.00
N ALA A 19 -5.51 -6.67 -15.31
CA ALA A 19 -6.69 -6.70 -16.16
C ALA A 19 -6.35 -6.77 -17.66
N PHE A 20 -5.10 -6.46 -18.02
CA PHE A 20 -4.63 -6.33 -19.41
C PHE A 20 -5.51 -5.39 -20.27
N SER A 21 -6.05 -4.37 -19.60
CA SER A 21 -6.83 -3.32 -20.23
C SER A 21 -6.60 -2.00 -19.49
N GLY A 22 -6.27 -0.94 -20.23
CA GLY A 22 -6.06 0.40 -19.70
C GLY A 22 -4.92 0.52 -18.69
N GLY A 23 -3.99 -0.45 -18.66
CA GLY A 23 -2.91 -0.54 -17.68
C GLY A 23 -3.39 -0.89 -16.27
N GLN A 24 -4.60 -1.42 -16.10
CA GLN A 24 -5.23 -1.60 -14.78
C GLN A 24 -4.93 -2.95 -14.13
N LEU A 25 -5.03 -2.96 -12.79
CA LEU A 25 -5.18 -4.17 -11.98
C LEU A 25 -6.64 -4.64 -11.96
N THR A 26 -6.84 -5.95 -11.89
CA THR A 26 -8.15 -6.56 -11.71
C THR A 26 -8.75 -6.18 -10.36
N THR A 27 -10.07 -6.04 -10.32
CA THR A 27 -10.80 -5.65 -9.11
C THR A 27 -12.13 -6.39 -9.02
N GLN A 28 -12.75 -6.33 -7.84
CA GLN A 28 -14.14 -6.75 -7.66
C GLN A 28 -14.98 -5.61 -7.08
N ARG A 29 -16.30 -5.70 -7.26
CA ARG A 29 -17.24 -4.80 -6.60
C ARG A 29 -17.54 -5.27 -5.19
N GLY A 30 -17.32 -4.38 -4.23
CA GLY A 30 -17.73 -4.51 -2.85
C GLY A 30 -19.09 -3.85 -2.57
N PRO A 31 -19.53 -3.88 -1.30
CA PRO A 31 -20.74 -3.20 -0.85
C PRO A 31 -20.76 -1.72 -1.25
N GLY A 32 -21.93 -1.21 -1.62
CA GLY A 32 -22.10 0.19 -2.01
C GLY A 32 -21.38 0.62 -3.29
N GLY A 33 -21.00 -0.34 -4.15
CA GLY A 33 -20.28 -0.05 -5.41
C GLY A 33 -18.81 0.28 -5.22
N THR A 34 -18.25 -0.02 -4.03
CA THR A 34 -16.83 0.18 -3.76
C THR A 34 -15.96 -0.78 -4.55
N THR A 35 -14.70 -0.40 -4.81
CA THR A 35 -13.72 -1.27 -5.48
C THR A 35 -12.89 -2.00 -4.43
N LEU A 36 -12.85 -3.33 -4.48
CA LEU A 36 -12.04 -4.17 -3.60
C LEU A 36 -11.00 -4.95 -4.42
N LEU A 37 -10.01 -5.50 -3.73
CA LEU A 37 -9.06 -6.46 -4.29
C LEU A 37 -9.80 -7.64 -4.97
N PRO A 38 -9.25 -8.21 -6.05
CA PRO A 38 -9.87 -9.34 -6.74
C PRO A 38 -9.97 -10.58 -5.83
N PRO A 39 -10.86 -11.53 -6.11
CA PRO A 39 -11.03 -12.72 -5.28
C PRO A 39 -9.95 -13.75 -5.62
N ASP A 40 -9.29 -14.28 -4.59
CA ASP A 40 -8.45 -15.47 -4.69
C ASP A 40 -9.31 -16.73 -4.61
N LYS A 41 -9.30 -17.50 -5.71
CA LYS A 41 -10.08 -18.75 -5.83
C LYS A 41 -9.34 -19.97 -5.29
N ASN A 42 -8.04 -19.84 -5.05
CA ASN A 42 -7.15 -20.94 -4.67
C ASN A 42 -6.93 -21.01 -3.15
N THR A 43 -7.14 -19.90 -2.45
CA THR A 43 -6.95 -19.83 -0.99
C THR A 43 -8.28 -19.91 -0.25
N PHE A 44 -8.30 -20.72 0.82
CA PHE A 44 -9.51 -21.05 1.58
C PHE A 44 -9.49 -20.50 3.01
N ASP A 45 -8.37 -19.94 3.47
CA ASP A 45 -8.16 -19.55 4.88
C ASP A 45 -9.09 -18.43 5.36
N CYS A 46 -9.60 -17.60 4.44
CA CYS A 46 -10.54 -16.51 4.75
C CYS A 46 -12.00 -16.95 4.76
N ARG A 47 -12.29 -18.24 4.50
CA ARG A 47 -13.66 -18.75 4.39
C ARG A 47 -14.29 -18.91 5.77
N LEU A 48 -14.90 -17.85 6.27
CA LEU A 48 -15.97 -17.99 7.25
C LEU A 48 -17.17 -18.61 6.51
N ASN A 49 -17.46 -19.89 6.78
CA ASN A 49 -18.59 -20.66 6.24
C ASN A 49 -18.57 -20.97 4.73
N GLY A 50 -17.41 -20.88 4.07
CA GLY A 50 -17.23 -21.39 2.70
C GLY A 50 -17.74 -20.49 1.55
N THR A 51 -18.32 -19.33 1.85
CA THR A 51 -18.94 -18.44 0.86
C THR A 51 -18.08 -17.26 0.42
N GLN A 52 -17.02 -16.94 1.17
CA GLN A 52 -16.14 -15.79 0.91
C GLN A 52 -14.76 -16.24 0.42
N ASN A 53 -14.32 -15.70 -0.70
CA ASN A 53 -12.96 -15.86 -1.17
C ASN A 53 -12.03 -14.89 -0.43
N CYS A 54 -10.78 -15.30 -0.23
CA CYS A 54 -9.72 -14.37 0.16
C CYS A 54 -9.53 -13.29 -0.92
N PHE A 55 -8.86 -12.21 -0.57
CA PHE A 55 -8.36 -11.25 -1.55
C PHE A 55 -7.05 -11.73 -2.16
N LEU A 56 -6.95 -11.57 -3.48
CA LEU A 56 -5.73 -11.79 -4.24
C LEU A 56 -4.95 -10.47 -4.33
N SER A 57 -3.66 -10.52 -3.99
CA SER A 57 -2.71 -9.40 -4.06
C SER A 57 -1.30 -9.94 -4.34
N GLY A 58 -0.34 -9.05 -4.57
CA GLY A 58 1.08 -9.40 -4.69
C GLY A 58 1.70 -10.10 -3.47
N ASP A 59 1.09 -9.94 -2.29
CA ASP A 59 1.45 -10.63 -1.05
C ASP A 59 0.24 -11.39 -0.49
N TRP A 60 0.44 -12.67 -0.15
CA TRP A 60 -0.63 -13.53 0.35
C TRP A 60 -1.12 -13.12 1.75
N ARG A 61 -0.28 -12.40 2.52
CA ARG A 61 -0.62 -11.90 3.86
C ARG A 61 -1.57 -10.71 3.82
N ALA A 62 -1.95 -10.21 2.64
CA ALA A 62 -2.97 -9.16 2.50
C ALA A 62 -4.28 -9.46 3.27
N ASN A 63 -4.53 -10.74 3.58
CA ASN A 63 -5.72 -11.23 4.29
C ASN A 63 -5.53 -11.41 5.82
N GLU A 64 -4.37 -11.12 6.38
CA GLU A 64 -4.05 -11.38 7.80
C GLU A 64 -4.96 -10.60 8.76
N HIS A 65 -5.25 -9.33 8.44
CA HIS A 65 -6.27 -8.54 9.15
C HIS A 65 -6.88 -7.47 8.23
N SER A 66 -8.06 -6.98 8.60
CA SER A 66 -8.83 -6.03 7.78
C SER A 66 -8.12 -4.71 7.51
N GLY A 67 -7.31 -4.22 8.45
CA GLY A 67 -6.48 -3.02 8.28
C GLY A 67 -5.44 -3.18 7.17
N LEU A 68 -4.77 -4.34 7.09
CA LEU A 68 -3.81 -4.63 6.04
C LEU A 68 -4.51 -4.79 4.69
N ALA A 69 -5.63 -5.51 4.64
CA ALA A 69 -6.45 -5.63 3.43
C ALA A 69 -6.91 -4.25 2.90
N ALA A 70 -7.24 -3.32 3.79
CA ALA A 70 -7.60 -1.95 3.44
C ALA A 70 -6.42 -1.18 2.82
N LEU A 71 -5.21 -1.32 3.36
CA LEU A 71 -4.01 -0.72 2.79
C LEU A 71 -3.67 -1.29 1.40
N HIS A 72 -3.76 -2.61 1.22
CA HIS A 72 -3.59 -3.24 -0.09
C HIS A 72 -4.64 -2.73 -1.10
N THR A 73 -5.90 -2.61 -0.67
CA THR A 73 -6.97 -2.04 -1.50
C THR A 73 -6.69 -0.58 -1.88
N LEU A 74 -6.12 0.22 -0.97
CA LEU A 74 -5.76 1.60 -1.22
C LEU A 74 -4.71 1.71 -2.33
N TRP A 75 -3.62 0.93 -2.24
CA TRP A 75 -2.57 0.95 -3.25
C TRP A 75 -3.04 0.42 -4.61
N LEU A 76 -3.93 -0.58 -4.63
CA LEU A 76 -4.57 -1.02 -5.88
C LEU A 76 -5.39 0.11 -6.51
N ARG A 77 -6.17 0.85 -5.70
CA ARG A 77 -6.99 1.96 -6.20
C ARG A 77 -6.11 3.08 -6.72
N GLU A 78 -5.00 3.36 -6.05
CA GLU A 78 -4.04 4.38 -6.48
C GLU A 78 -3.42 4.01 -7.83
N HIS A 79 -2.99 2.76 -8.01
CA HIS A 79 -2.53 2.28 -9.31
C HIS A 79 -3.56 2.51 -10.42
N ASN A 80 -4.81 2.09 -10.22
CA ASN A 80 -5.86 2.25 -11.23
C ASN A 80 -6.21 3.73 -11.49
N ARG A 81 -6.12 4.59 -10.46
CA ARG A 81 -6.29 6.05 -10.59
C ARG A 81 -5.18 6.63 -11.48
N LEU A 82 -3.92 6.28 -11.20
CA LEU A 82 -2.76 6.72 -11.97
C LEU A 82 -2.81 6.23 -13.41
N ALA A 83 -3.12 4.95 -13.65
CA ALA A 83 -3.26 4.41 -15.00
C ALA A 83 -4.33 5.15 -15.81
N GLY A 84 -5.47 5.48 -15.19
CA GLY A 84 -6.53 6.29 -15.81
C GLY A 84 -6.10 7.71 -16.16
N GLU A 85 -5.43 8.41 -15.24
CA GLU A 85 -4.92 9.76 -15.50
C GLU A 85 -3.80 9.76 -16.55
N LEU A 86 -2.89 8.79 -16.52
CA LEU A 86 -1.83 8.63 -17.51
C LEU A 86 -2.40 8.37 -18.89
N HIS A 87 -3.46 7.57 -19.01
CA HIS A 87 -4.16 7.34 -20.27
C HIS A 87 -4.81 8.64 -20.79
N ARG A 88 -5.44 9.42 -19.90
CA ARG A 88 -6.03 10.72 -20.27
C ARG A 88 -4.99 11.72 -20.78
N LEU A 89 -3.81 11.75 -20.16
CA LEU A 89 -2.69 12.61 -20.57
C LEU A 89 -1.96 12.09 -21.81
N ASN A 90 -1.88 10.77 -21.96
CA ASN A 90 -1.17 10.09 -23.05
C ASN A 90 -2.08 9.07 -23.74
N PRO A 91 -3.06 9.50 -24.57
CA PRO A 91 -4.02 8.59 -25.21
C PRO A 91 -3.37 7.60 -26.18
N HIS A 92 -2.12 7.85 -26.59
CA HIS A 92 -1.33 7.01 -27.48
C HIS A 92 -0.60 5.87 -26.76
N TRP A 93 -0.58 5.84 -25.43
CA TRP A 93 0.05 4.76 -24.67
C TRP A 93 -0.82 3.50 -24.66
N GLY A 94 -0.17 2.35 -24.88
CA GLY A 94 -0.80 1.04 -24.76
C GLY A 94 -0.86 0.55 -23.30
N ASP A 95 -1.54 -0.58 -23.10
CA ASP A 95 -1.76 -1.20 -21.79
C ASP A 95 -0.46 -1.40 -20.99
N GLU A 96 0.58 -1.95 -21.63
CA GLU A 96 1.85 -2.23 -20.95
C GLU A 96 2.53 -0.96 -20.44
N THR A 97 2.60 0.08 -21.28
CA THR A 97 3.22 1.35 -20.90
C THR A 97 2.45 2.00 -19.75
N LEU A 98 1.12 2.00 -19.80
CA LEU A 98 0.29 2.54 -18.72
C LEU A 98 0.52 1.79 -17.41
N PHE A 99 0.54 0.46 -17.45
CA PHE A 99 0.78 -0.38 -16.29
C PHE A 99 2.16 -0.12 -15.66
N GLN A 100 3.22 -0.09 -16.48
CA GLN A 100 4.59 0.08 -15.98
C GLN A 100 4.83 1.49 -15.42
N GLU A 101 4.28 2.54 -16.05
CA GLU A 101 4.43 3.90 -15.54
C GLU A 101 3.61 4.12 -14.26
N ALA A 102 2.37 3.59 -14.18
CA ALA A 102 1.60 3.61 -12.94
C ALA A 102 2.31 2.83 -11.82
N ARG A 103 2.86 1.64 -12.13
CA ARG A 103 3.67 0.84 -11.19
C ARG A 103 4.89 1.59 -10.68
N ARG A 104 5.61 2.27 -11.57
CA ARG A 104 6.80 3.06 -11.25
C ARG A 104 6.46 4.21 -10.29
N ILE A 105 5.36 4.92 -10.52
CA ILE A 105 4.90 6.01 -9.66
C ILE A 105 4.51 5.47 -8.27
N VAL A 106 3.69 4.42 -8.20
CA VAL A 106 3.29 3.81 -6.91
C VAL A 106 4.51 3.34 -6.11
N ALA A 107 5.50 2.71 -6.76
CA ALA A 107 6.73 2.32 -6.10
C ALA A 107 7.50 3.53 -5.53
N ALA A 108 7.54 4.64 -6.26
CA ALA A 108 8.16 5.88 -5.81
C ALA A 108 7.38 6.53 -4.64
N GLU A 109 6.05 6.52 -4.67
CA GLU A 109 5.20 7.00 -3.56
C GLU A 109 5.47 6.21 -2.28
N ILE A 110 5.50 4.88 -2.37
CA ILE A 110 5.80 4.01 -1.23
C ILE A 110 7.21 4.26 -0.70
N GLN A 111 8.21 4.41 -1.58
CA GLN A 111 9.56 4.80 -1.17
C GLN A 111 9.56 6.14 -0.45
N HIS A 112 8.90 7.15 -1.00
CA HIS A 112 8.85 8.48 -0.43
C HIS A 112 8.21 8.49 0.96
N VAL A 113 7.01 7.92 1.11
CA VAL A 113 6.34 7.81 2.42
C VAL A 113 7.21 7.05 3.43
N THR A 114 7.87 5.98 2.99
CA THR A 114 8.73 5.18 3.89
C THR A 114 9.92 5.99 4.39
N TYR A 115 10.68 6.63 3.50
CA TYR A 115 11.91 7.35 3.87
C TYR A 115 11.66 8.74 4.47
N SER A 116 10.62 9.45 4.03
CA SER A 116 10.30 10.80 4.50
C SER A 116 9.49 10.82 5.79
N GLU A 117 8.60 9.84 6.00
CA GLU A 117 7.60 9.90 7.08
C GLU A 117 7.77 8.79 8.10
N PHE A 118 7.93 7.53 7.65
CA PHE A 118 7.96 6.39 8.55
C PHE A 118 9.32 6.20 9.25
N LEU A 119 10.41 6.11 8.48
CA LEU A 119 11.74 5.84 9.02
C LEU A 119 12.23 6.88 10.03
N PRO A 120 12.00 8.20 9.87
CA PRO A 120 12.41 9.19 10.87
C PRO A 120 11.76 8.97 12.24
N VAL A 121 10.48 8.57 12.26
CA VAL A 121 9.74 8.29 13.49
C VAL A 121 10.25 7.03 14.17
N VAL A 122 10.63 6.02 13.39
CA VAL A 122 11.08 4.71 13.89
C VAL A 122 12.55 4.73 14.34
N LEU A 123 13.44 5.31 13.54
CA LEU A 123 14.89 5.26 13.74
C LEU A 123 15.44 6.48 14.48
N GLY A 124 14.68 7.58 14.50
CA GLY A 124 15.10 8.88 15.01
C GLY A 124 16.00 9.65 14.03
N GLN A 125 15.95 10.97 14.15
CA GLN A 125 16.63 11.90 13.23
C GLN A 125 18.16 11.67 13.18
N MET A 126 18.81 11.41 14.32
CA MET A 126 20.26 11.15 14.37
C MET A 126 20.68 9.95 13.51
N THR A 127 19.87 8.88 13.50
CA THR A 127 20.15 7.68 12.71
C THR A 127 19.95 7.97 11.22
N MET A 128 18.89 8.71 10.87
CA MET A 128 18.62 9.12 9.50
C MET A 128 19.80 9.93 8.92
N ASP A 129 20.32 10.89 9.69
CA ASP A 129 21.45 11.73 9.28
C ASP A 129 22.73 10.92 9.16
N ARG A 130 23.03 10.07 10.14
CA ARG A 130 24.25 9.24 10.17
C ARG A 130 24.37 8.34 8.95
N TYR A 131 23.27 7.80 8.45
CA TYR A 131 23.24 6.88 7.32
C TYR A 131 22.77 7.53 6.00
N GLY A 132 22.53 8.85 6.00
CA GLY A 132 22.11 9.57 4.79
C GLY A 132 20.80 9.07 4.20
N LEU A 133 19.84 8.69 5.05
CA LEU A 133 18.57 8.08 4.62
C LEU A 133 17.51 9.12 4.23
N GLN A 134 17.77 10.40 4.43
CA GLN A 134 16.81 11.43 4.08
C GLN A 134 16.71 11.63 2.56
N PRO A 135 15.50 11.63 1.99
CA PRO A 135 15.31 12.03 0.61
C PRO A 135 15.76 13.47 0.38
N GLN A 136 16.29 13.75 -0.82
CA GLN A 136 16.63 15.11 -1.21
C GLN A 136 15.35 15.95 -1.32
N ALA A 137 15.41 17.20 -0.85
CA ALA A 137 14.27 18.13 -0.96
C ALA A 137 13.93 18.48 -2.43
N SER A 138 14.89 18.36 -3.33
CA SER A 138 14.70 18.55 -4.77
C SER A 138 15.79 17.83 -5.56
N GLY A 139 15.52 17.55 -6.84
CA GLY A 139 16.47 16.89 -7.73
C GLY A 139 16.41 15.36 -7.67
N PHE A 140 17.45 14.73 -8.23
CA PHE A 140 17.57 13.28 -8.30
C PHE A 140 18.71 12.79 -7.41
N PHE A 141 18.47 11.67 -6.72
CA PHE A 141 19.53 10.97 -6.00
C PHE A 141 20.56 10.38 -6.97
N THR A 142 21.83 10.70 -6.77
CA THR A 142 22.95 10.28 -7.64
C THR A 142 23.86 9.23 -7.01
N GLY A 143 23.55 8.77 -5.80
CA GLY A 143 24.39 7.83 -5.03
C GLY A 143 24.11 6.35 -5.28
N TYR A 144 23.59 5.99 -6.46
CA TYR A 144 23.38 4.58 -6.82
C TYR A 144 24.74 3.88 -7.00
N ASP A 145 24.92 2.76 -6.29
CA ASP A 145 26.10 1.90 -6.42
C ASP A 145 25.66 0.48 -6.79
N ILE A 146 26.13 0.00 -7.95
CA ILE A 146 25.83 -1.34 -8.47
C ILE A 146 26.49 -2.46 -7.63
N ASN A 147 27.56 -2.14 -6.91
CA ASN A 147 28.28 -3.11 -6.08
C ASN A 147 27.65 -3.25 -4.68
N LEU A 148 26.68 -2.41 -4.34
CA LEU A 148 25.97 -2.48 -3.07
C LEU A 148 25.06 -3.71 -3.05
N ASN A 149 25.20 -4.54 -2.02
CA ASN A 149 24.31 -5.67 -1.80
C ASN A 149 22.92 -5.18 -1.36
N ALA A 150 21.94 -5.24 -2.26
CA ALA A 150 20.54 -4.87 -2.00
C ALA A 150 19.74 -5.98 -1.27
N GLY A 151 20.37 -7.09 -0.91
CA GLY A 151 19.74 -8.20 -0.20
C GLY A 151 19.31 -7.82 1.22
N MET A 152 18.17 -8.37 1.64
CA MET A 152 17.70 -8.20 3.01
C MET A 152 18.55 -9.03 3.97
N ALA A 153 19.13 -8.40 4.99
CA ALA A 153 19.84 -9.11 6.04
C ALA A 153 18.88 -9.98 6.86
N ASN A 154 19.28 -11.22 7.17
CA ASN A 154 18.43 -12.17 7.92
C ASN A 154 17.98 -11.62 9.29
N GLY A 155 18.86 -10.89 9.99
CA GLY A 155 18.50 -10.25 11.26
C GLY A 155 17.36 -9.23 11.13
N VAL A 156 17.33 -8.48 10.02
CA VAL A 156 16.24 -7.54 9.72
C VAL A 156 14.96 -8.31 9.40
N ALA A 157 15.05 -9.34 8.55
CA ALA A 157 13.89 -10.18 8.20
C ALA A 157 13.25 -10.84 9.43
N ALA A 158 14.07 -11.33 10.36
CA ALA A 158 13.62 -11.98 11.59
C ALA A 158 13.01 -10.98 12.59
N ALA A 159 13.50 -9.74 12.67
CA ALA A 159 13.06 -8.76 13.66
C ALA A 159 11.90 -7.88 13.20
N ALA A 160 11.77 -7.62 11.89
CA ALA A 160 10.81 -6.66 11.35
C ALA A 160 9.35 -7.01 11.70
N LEU A 161 8.98 -8.29 11.64
CA LEU A 161 7.62 -8.74 11.99
C LEU A 161 7.29 -8.42 13.46
N TRP A 162 8.21 -8.69 14.38
CA TRP A 162 7.99 -8.45 15.80
C TRP A 162 7.89 -6.97 16.15
N PHE A 163 8.67 -6.14 15.45
CA PHE A 163 8.54 -4.68 15.55
C PHE A 163 7.15 -4.21 15.10
N VAL A 164 6.66 -4.67 13.94
CA VAL A 164 5.31 -4.30 13.48
C VAL A 164 4.23 -4.82 14.44
N ALA A 165 4.39 -6.05 14.93
CA ALA A 165 3.45 -6.63 15.88
C ALA A 165 3.36 -5.86 17.20
N SER A 166 4.47 -5.29 17.69
CA SER A 166 4.46 -4.48 18.91
C SER A 166 3.78 -3.11 18.74
N LEU A 167 3.63 -2.62 17.49
CA LEU A 167 2.91 -1.39 17.17
C LEU A 167 1.40 -1.61 17.00
N MET A 168 0.94 -2.86 16.88
CA MET A 168 -0.47 -3.13 16.60
C MET A 168 -1.34 -2.89 17.84
N PRO A 169 -2.39 -2.05 17.74
CA PRO A 169 -3.32 -1.86 18.85
C PRO A 169 -4.16 -3.12 19.05
N LYS A 170 -4.61 -3.34 20.30
CA LYS A 170 -5.49 -4.45 20.66
C LYS A 170 -6.85 -4.41 19.92
N THR A 171 -7.31 -3.21 19.57
CA THR A 171 -8.63 -2.99 18.97
C THR A 171 -8.51 -2.10 17.73
N LEU A 172 -9.11 -2.54 16.63
CA LEU A 172 -9.29 -1.73 15.43
C LEU A 172 -10.66 -1.06 15.48
N THR A 173 -10.68 0.24 15.70
CA THR A 173 -11.91 1.04 15.73
C THR A 173 -12.27 1.48 14.31
N VAL A 174 -13.49 1.19 13.87
CA VAL A 174 -14.04 1.66 12.59
C VAL A 174 -14.89 2.89 12.88
N PHE A 175 -14.60 3.99 12.20
CA PHE A 175 -15.39 5.22 12.29
C PHE A 175 -16.26 5.36 11.06
N ASP A 176 -17.57 5.53 11.26
CA ASP A 176 -18.49 5.89 10.18
C ASP A 176 -18.65 7.42 10.08
N ARG A 177 -19.29 7.89 9.00
CA ARG A 177 -19.53 9.34 8.81
C ARG A 177 -20.35 9.95 9.94
N VAL A 178 -21.22 9.18 10.60
CA VAL A 178 -22.08 9.66 11.70
C VAL A 178 -21.25 9.85 12.97
N SER A 179 -20.36 8.91 13.26
CA SER A 179 -19.45 8.88 14.41
C SER A 179 -18.37 9.95 14.31
N LEU A 180 -17.87 10.22 13.10
CA LEU A 180 -16.94 11.33 12.85
C LEU A 180 -17.60 12.71 13.01
N MET A 181 -18.89 12.83 12.67
CA MET A 181 -19.65 14.06 12.93
C MET A 181 -19.94 14.25 14.42
N ALA A 182 -20.20 13.15 15.16
CA ALA A 182 -20.41 13.19 16.60
C ALA A 182 -19.14 13.56 17.39
N ALA A 183 -17.96 13.14 16.92
CA ALA A 183 -16.67 13.47 17.53
C ALA A 183 -16.23 14.95 17.30
N ASN A 184 -16.84 15.66 16.36
CA ASN A 184 -16.49 17.03 15.97
C ASN A 184 -17.44 18.11 16.56
N VAL A 185 -18.24 17.79 17.58
CA VAL A 185 -18.98 18.82 18.34
C VAL A 185 -18.10 19.29 19.49
N PRO A 186 -17.47 20.49 19.43
CA PRO A 186 -16.75 21.00 20.59
C PRO A 186 -17.77 21.32 21.68
N ASP A 187 -17.48 20.84 22.90
CA ASP A 187 -18.20 21.18 24.12
C ASP A 187 -18.49 22.69 24.15
N ARG A 188 -19.77 23.05 24.00
CA ARG A 188 -20.22 24.37 24.41
C ARG A 188 -20.09 24.42 25.92
N VAL A 189 -19.00 25.03 26.38
CA VAL A 189 -18.84 25.52 27.75
C VAL A 189 -20.08 26.36 28.08
N SER A 190 -21.01 25.76 28.82
CA SER A 190 -22.11 26.48 29.46
C SER A 190 -21.52 27.32 30.59
N ARG A 191 -21.11 28.55 30.26
CA ARG A 191 -21.05 29.62 31.27
C ARG A 191 -22.46 29.85 31.79
N ARG A 192 -22.74 29.41 33.02
CA ARG A 192 -23.72 30.07 33.88
C ARG A 192 -22.95 30.65 35.05
N GLY A 193 -23.02 31.98 35.16
CA GLY A 193 -22.76 32.68 36.41
C GLY A 193 -23.94 32.57 37.36
#